data_AF-A0A382W433-F1
#
_entry.id   AF-A0A382W433-F1
#
_cell.length_a   1.000
_cell.length_b   1.000
_cell.length_c   1.000
_cell.angle_alpha   90.00
_cell.angle_beta   90.00
_cell.angle_gamma   90.00
#
_symmetry.space_group_name_H-M   'P 1'
#
loop_
_entity.id
_entity.type
_entity.pdbx_description
1 polymer ?
#
loop_
_entity_poly.entity_id
_entity_poly.type
_entity_poly.pdbx_seq_one_letter_code
_entity_poly.pdbx_strand_id
1 'polypeptide(L)'
;GVSDSDLHLVDSGDHLQIGENDIEFLHTPGHTPGSQCFSVNKNLVSGDTLFINGCGRVDLPGSDSEQMYHSLQHLCSLPDDTILYPGHHYSEEECATLAETKEQNVYLRVSDIDTWRQIMG
;
A
#
# COMPACT_ATOMS: atom_id res chain seq x y z
N GLY A 1 3.86 -15.32 23.46
CA GLY A 1 3.36 -14.71 22.22
C GLY A 1 2.14 -13.90 22.56
N VAL A 2 1.81 -12.93 21.72
CA VAL A 2 0.55 -12.17 21.77
C VAL A 2 -0.61 -13.16 21.73
N SER A 3 -1.61 -13.00 22.60
CA SER A 3 -2.82 -13.83 22.65
C SER A 3 -3.93 -13.24 21.81
N ASP A 4 -4.98 -14.01 21.52
CA ASP A 4 -6.16 -13.48 20.81
C ASP A 4 -6.82 -12.31 21.56
N SER A 5 -6.72 -12.29 22.90
CA SER A 5 -7.19 -11.16 23.71
C SER A 5 -6.33 -9.90 23.62
N ASP A 6 -5.11 -10.02 23.08
CA ASP A 6 -4.22 -8.89 22.82
C ASP A 6 -4.34 -8.36 21.38
N LEU A 7 -5.19 -8.99 20.55
CA LEU A 7 -5.42 -8.61 19.15
C LEU A 7 -6.78 -7.95 18.98
N HIS A 8 -6.83 -6.95 18.11
CA HIS A 8 -8.06 -6.35 17.63
C HIS A 8 -8.13 -6.51 16.11
N LEU A 9 -9.19 -7.12 15.62
CA LEU A 9 -9.45 -7.19 14.18
C LEU A 9 -10.03 -5.84 13.74
N VAL A 10 -9.61 -5.39 12.57
CA VAL A 10 -10.07 -4.15 11.93
C VAL A 10 -10.48 -4.46 10.50
N ASP A 11 -11.46 -3.73 10.03
CA ASP A 11 -11.89 -3.71 8.63
C ASP A 11 -11.29 -2.49 7.92
N SER A 12 -11.29 -2.51 6.58
CA SER A 12 -10.89 -1.35 5.80
C SER A 12 -11.83 -0.17 6.06
N GLY A 13 -11.26 1.02 6.27
CA GLY A 13 -11.99 2.24 6.62
C GLY A 13 -12.27 2.39 8.12
N ASP A 14 -11.84 1.44 8.96
CA ASP A 14 -11.81 1.67 10.40
C ASP A 14 -10.81 2.79 10.73
N HIS A 15 -11.01 3.43 11.89
CA HIS A 15 -10.15 4.48 12.40
C HIS A 15 -9.65 4.18 13.81
N LEU A 16 -8.38 4.50 14.08
CA LEU A 16 -7.77 4.45 15.41
C LEU A 16 -7.14 5.80 15.76
N GLN A 17 -7.63 6.41 16.84
CA GLN A 17 -7.05 7.63 17.38
C GLN A 17 -5.87 7.32 18.30
N ILE A 18 -4.69 7.88 18.00
CA ILE A 18 -3.51 7.85 18.87
C ILE A 18 -3.01 9.27 19.13
N GLY A 19 -3.34 9.80 20.31
CA GLY A 19 -3.07 11.21 20.64
C GLY A 19 -3.83 12.12 19.69
N GLU A 20 -3.12 12.95 18.94
CA GLU A 20 -3.69 13.84 17.91
C GLU A 20 -3.77 13.21 16.52
N ASN A 21 -3.25 11.99 16.33
CA ASN A 21 -3.22 11.32 15.04
C ASN A 21 -4.46 10.46 14.85
N ASP A 22 -5.19 10.74 13.78
CA ASP A 22 -6.21 9.85 13.25
C ASP A 22 -5.56 8.89 12.23
N ILE A 23 -5.77 7.59 12.42
CA ILE A 23 -5.19 6.53 11.59
C ILE A 23 -6.34 5.79 10.93
N GLU A 24 -6.48 5.93 9.62
CA GLU A 24 -7.40 5.12 8.82
C GLU A 24 -6.68 3.84 8.35
N PHE A 25 -7.32 2.69 8.54
CA PHE A 25 -6.84 1.40 8.06
C PHE A 25 -7.30 1.19 6.61
N LEU A 26 -6.35 0.97 5.70
CA LEU A 26 -6.64 0.67 4.30
C LEU A 26 -6.26 -0.78 4.02
N HIS A 27 -7.23 -1.66 3.75
CA HIS A 27 -6.93 -3.02 3.35
C HIS A 27 -6.41 -3.04 1.91
N THR A 28 -5.16 -3.48 1.75
CA THR A 28 -4.46 -3.43 0.47
C THR A 28 -3.81 -4.78 0.17
N PRO A 29 -4.62 -5.84 -0.04
CA PRO A 29 -4.11 -7.17 -0.31
C PRO A 29 -3.36 -7.22 -1.63
N GLY A 30 -2.47 -8.21 -1.75
CA GLY A 30 -1.76 -8.49 -2.98
C GLY A 30 -0.41 -9.10 -2.70
N HIS A 31 0.46 -8.37 -1.99
CA HIS A 31 1.72 -8.94 -1.50
C HIS A 31 1.46 -10.09 -0.51
N THR A 32 0.51 -9.89 0.41
CA THR A 32 -0.06 -10.92 1.27
C THR A 32 -1.57 -10.72 1.39
N PRO A 33 -2.36 -11.72 1.85
CA PRO A 33 -3.79 -11.55 2.09
C PRO A 33 -4.13 -10.47 3.13
N GLY A 34 -3.24 -10.29 4.11
CA GLY A 34 -3.42 -9.37 5.24
C GLY A 34 -2.70 -8.04 5.09
N SER A 35 -2.14 -7.75 3.91
CA SER A 35 -1.43 -6.49 3.65
C SER A 35 -2.37 -5.30 3.86
N GLN A 36 -1.90 -4.29 4.58
CA GLN A 36 -2.63 -3.09 4.92
C GLN A 36 -1.70 -1.88 4.84
N CYS A 37 -2.28 -0.73 4.48
CA CYS A 37 -1.65 0.57 4.60
C CYS A 37 -2.31 1.36 5.72
N PHE A 38 -1.57 2.28 6.34
CA PHE A 38 -2.09 3.20 7.34
C PHE A 38 -2.05 4.63 6.79
N SER A 39 -3.21 5.26 6.64
CA SER A 39 -3.30 6.68 6.33
C SER A 39 -3.31 7.45 7.64
N VAL A 40 -2.27 8.25 7.87
CA VAL A 40 -2.03 9.00 9.11
C VAL A 40 -1.93 10.47 8.77
N ASN A 41 -3.03 11.20 8.96
CA ASN A 41 -3.18 12.59 8.53
C ASN A 41 -2.92 12.77 7.01
N LYS A 42 -1.71 13.23 6.62
CA LYS A 42 -1.26 13.39 5.22
C LYS A 42 -0.19 12.38 4.81
N ASN A 43 0.04 11.36 5.64
CA ASN A 43 1.10 10.38 5.42
C ASN A 43 0.47 9.02 5.15
N LEU A 44 1.13 8.21 4.34
CA LEU A 44 0.74 6.85 4.01
C LEU A 44 1.88 5.91 4.35
N VAL A 45 1.71 5.07 5.37
CA VAL A 45 2.62 3.95 5.63
C VAL A 45 2.13 2.76 4.82
N SER A 46 2.83 2.39 3.76
CA SER A 46 2.32 1.49 2.73
C SER A 46 2.74 0.02 2.87
N GLY A 47 3.65 -0.28 3.80
CA GLY A 47 4.29 -1.59 3.90
C GLY A 47 4.88 -2.01 2.55
N ASP A 48 4.62 -3.26 2.16
CA ASP A 48 5.07 -3.82 0.89
C ASP A 48 4.02 -3.73 -0.23
N THR A 49 2.96 -2.95 -0.04
CA THR A 49 1.97 -2.73 -1.10
C THR A 49 2.52 -1.80 -2.16
N LEU A 50 3.04 -0.64 -1.75
CA LEU A 50 3.54 0.41 -2.64
C LEU A 50 4.92 0.88 -2.20
N PHE A 51 5.88 0.90 -3.13
CA PHE A 51 7.18 1.53 -2.96
C PHE A 51 7.26 2.81 -3.81
N ILE A 52 8.23 3.69 -3.53
CA ILE A 52 8.46 4.90 -4.34
C ILE A 52 8.70 4.51 -5.81
N ASN A 53 9.51 3.49 -6.06
CA ASN A 53 9.71 2.91 -7.38
C ASN A 53 9.56 1.38 -7.33
N GLY A 54 8.33 0.90 -7.24
CA GLY A 54 8.02 -0.52 -7.21
C GLY A 54 6.74 -0.88 -6.44
N CYS A 55 6.51 -2.17 -6.29
CA CYS A 55 5.56 -2.74 -5.36
C CYS A 55 6.10 -4.09 -4.86
N GLY A 56 5.50 -4.64 -3.81
CA GLY A 56 5.86 -5.96 -3.30
C GLY A 56 5.64 -7.07 -4.33
N ARG A 57 6.39 -8.15 -4.17
CA ARG A 57 6.25 -9.36 -5.00
C ARG A 57 4.89 -10.04 -4.80
N VAL A 58 4.40 -10.72 -5.83
CA VAL A 58 3.08 -11.37 -5.88
C VAL A 58 3.14 -12.84 -6.32
N ASP A 59 4.27 -13.51 -6.07
CA ASP A 59 4.57 -14.88 -6.53
C ASP A 59 4.73 -15.89 -5.37
N LEU A 60 4.46 -15.50 -4.13
CA LEU A 60 4.53 -16.38 -2.95
C LEU A 60 3.16 -16.94 -2.56
N PRO A 61 3.10 -18.07 -1.81
CA PRO A 61 1.82 -18.63 -1.37
C PRO A 61 0.94 -17.60 -0.65
N GLY A 62 -0.30 -17.44 -1.13
CA GLY A 62 -1.28 -16.49 -0.58
C GLY A 62 -1.21 -15.08 -1.17
N SER A 63 -0.16 -14.74 -1.92
CA SER A 63 -0.14 -13.49 -2.69
C SER A 63 -1.10 -13.55 -3.88
N ASP A 64 -1.49 -12.39 -4.39
CA ASP A 64 -2.46 -12.25 -5.48
C ASP A 64 -2.16 -10.99 -6.32
N SER A 65 -1.84 -11.21 -7.59
CA SER A 65 -1.45 -10.15 -8.52
C SER A 65 -2.60 -9.20 -8.86
N GLU A 66 -3.83 -9.70 -8.99
CA GLU A 66 -4.99 -8.86 -9.33
C GLU A 66 -5.40 -8.00 -8.13
N GLN A 67 -5.34 -8.56 -6.92
CA GLN A 67 -5.54 -7.80 -5.70
C GLN A 67 -4.49 -6.70 -5.54
N MET A 68 -3.21 -6.99 -5.84
CA MET A 68 -2.16 -5.96 -5.85
C MET A 68 -2.50 -4.81 -6.80
N TYR A 69 -2.91 -5.11 -8.04
CA TYR A 69 -3.33 -4.08 -8.99
C TYR A 69 -4.44 -3.19 -8.41
N HIS A 70 -5.51 -3.78 -7.89
CA HIS A 70 -6.63 -3.02 -7.32
C HIS A 70 -6.21 -2.19 -6.11
N SER A 71 -5.37 -2.74 -5.24
CA SER A 71 -4.78 -2.02 -4.10
C SER A 71 -3.98 -0.81 -4.55
N LEU A 72 -3.13 -0.96 -5.57
CA LEU A 72 -2.35 0.16 -6.12
C LEU A 72 -3.26 1.23 -6.76
N GLN A 73 -4.30 0.84 -7.50
CA GLN A 73 -5.27 1.79 -8.05
C GLN A 73 -6.01 2.57 -6.95
N HIS A 74 -6.38 1.90 -5.86
CA HIS A 74 -6.99 2.54 -4.71
C HIS A 74 -6.03 3.56 -4.06
N LEU A 75 -4.77 3.18 -3.80
CA LEU A 75 -3.78 4.11 -3.25
C LEU A 75 -3.49 5.30 -4.17
N CYS A 76 -3.51 5.09 -5.49
CA CYS A 76 -3.38 6.18 -6.47
C CYS A 76 -4.54 7.19 -6.44
N SER A 77 -5.70 6.83 -5.87
CA SER A 77 -6.84 7.74 -5.73
C SER A 77 -6.70 8.71 -4.55
N LEU A 78 -5.73 8.49 -3.66
CA LEU A 78 -5.43 9.39 -2.55
C LEU A 78 -4.85 10.74 -3.05
N PRO A 79 -4.93 11.81 -2.23
CA PRO A 79 -4.42 13.13 -2.59
C PRO A 79 -2.95 13.10 -3.00
N ASP A 80 -2.60 13.85 -4.04
CA ASP A 80 -1.24 13.92 -4.60
C ASP A 80 -0.20 14.44 -3.60
N ASP A 81 -0.61 15.26 -2.61
CA ASP A 81 0.26 15.77 -1.54
C ASP A 81 0.44 14.79 -0.37
N THR A 82 -0.12 13.57 -0.46
CA THR A 82 0.11 12.51 0.52
C THR A 82 1.57 12.05 0.47
N ILE A 83 2.23 11.97 1.62
CA ILE A 83 3.62 11.52 1.73
C ILE A 83 3.67 10.01 1.95
N LEU A 84 4.28 9.29 1.02
CA LEU A 84 4.47 7.84 1.04
C LEU A 84 5.69 7.45 1.89
N TYR A 85 5.48 6.52 2.82
CA TYR A 85 6.51 5.85 3.62
C TYR A 85 6.44 4.33 3.39
N PRO A 86 7.35 3.75 2.58
CA PRO A 86 7.34 2.33 2.27
C PRO A 86 7.88 1.45 3.41
N GLY A 87 7.49 0.17 3.39
CA GLY A 87 8.00 -0.85 4.33
C GLY A 87 9.46 -1.24 4.08
N HIS A 88 9.93 -1.10 2.84
CA HIS A 88 11.31 -1.33 2.43
C HIS A 88 11.81 -0.22 1.51
N HIS A 89 13.11 0.03 1.55
CA HIS A 89 13.76 1.15 0.87
C HIS A 89 14.55 0.66 -0.35
N TYR A 90 14.04 0.95 -1.54
CA TYR A 90 14.62 0.57 -2.83
C TYR A 90 14.86 1.77 -3.77
N SER A 91 14.68 2.99 -3.27
CA SER A 91 14.93 4.29 -3.92
C SER A 91 16.06 5.02 -3.20
N GLU A 92 16.52 6.17 -3.71
CA GLU A 92 17.47 7.01 -2.96
C GLU A 92 16.77 7.76 -1.81
N GLU A 93 15.50 8.07 -2.03
CA GLU A 93 14.62 8.81 -1.16
C GLU A 93 13.95 7.88 -0.13
N GLU A 94 13.87 8.33 1.12
CA GLU A 94 13.18 7.60 2.19
C GLU A 94 11.66 7.73 2.11
N CYS A 95 11.18 8.85 1.56
CA CYS A 95 9.77 9.16 1.35
C CYS A 95 9.62 10.06 0.12
N ALA A 96 8.43 10.07 -0.48
CA ALA A 96 8.08 10.93 -1.60
C ALA A 96 6.58 11.24 -1.56
N THR A 97 6.14 12.31 -2.22
CA THR A 97 4.71 12.54 -2.43
C THR A 97 4.12 11.48 -3.37
N LEU A 98 2.81 11.26 -3.30
CA LEU A 98 2.13 10.41 -4.28
C LEU A 98 2.20 10.97 -5.70
N ALA A 99 2.27 12.30 -5.86
CA ALA A 99 2.57 12.92 -7.16
C ALA A 99 3.90 12.41 -7.73
N GLU A 100 4.99 12.57 -6.98
CA GLU A 100 6.33 12.11 -7.38
C GLU A 100 6.37 10.59 -7.59
N THR A 101 5.69 9.83 -6.71
CA THR A 101 5.60 8.37 -6.82
C THR A 101 4.90 7.95 -8.11
N LYS A 102 3.79 8.59 -8.49
CA LYS A 102 3.07 8.32 -9.75
C LYS A 102 3.94 8.65 -10.97
N GLU A 103 4.79 9.66 -10.87
CA GLU A 103 5.75 10.01 -11.91
C GLU A 103 6.87 8.97 -12.02
N GLN A 104 7.39 8.43 -10.91
CA GLN A 104 8.55 7.54 -10.93
C GLN A 104 8.20 6.06 -11.08
N ASN A 105 7.12 5.62 -10.46
CA ASN A 105 6.76 4.22 -10.33
C ASN A 105 6.15 3.65 -11.62
N VAL A 106 6.89 2.75 -12.28
CA VAL A 106 6.46 2.15 -13.56
C VAL A 106 5.21 1.29 -13.44
N TYR A 107 4.95 0.69 -12.27
CA TYR A 107 3.77 -0.15 -12.05
C TYR A 107 2.49 0.68 -11.97
N LEU A 108 2.56 1.89 -11.42
CA LEU A 108 1.41 2.80 -11.33
C LEU A 108 0.98 3.37 -12.69
N ARG A 109 1.84 3.30 -13.71
CA ARG A 109 1.54 3.72 -15.08
C ARG A 109 0.73 2.67 -15.86
N VAL A 110 0.59 1.46 -15.33
CA VAL A 110 -0.20 0.40 -15.95
C VAL A 110 -1.67 0.64 -15.62
N SER A 111 -2.45 1.09 -16.61
CA SER A 111 -3.83 1.53 -16.42
C SER A 111 -4.89 0.47 -16.70
N ASP A 112 -4.49 -0.72 -17.18
CA ASP A 112 -5.41 -1.82 -17.47
C ASP A 112 -4.91 -3.16 -16.90
N ILE A 113 -5.86 -4.00 -16.49
CA ILE A 113 -5.58 -5.28 -15.83
C ILE A 113 -4.93 -6.31 -16.76
N ASP A 114 -5.18 -6.24 -18.06
CA ASP A 114 -4.64 -7.23 -19.01
C ASP A 114 -3.15 -7.01 -19.24
N THR A 115 -2.71 -5.75 -19.36
CA THR A 115 -1.30 -5.38 -19.36
C THR A 115 -0.64 -5.73 -18.02
N TRP A 116 -1.33 -5.48 -16.90
CA TRP A 116 -0.82 -5.85 -15.57
C TRP A 116 -0.52 -7.35 -15.46
N ARG A 117 -1.46 -8.21 -15.89
CA ARG A 117 -1.29 -9.67 -15.90
C ARG A 117 -0.10 -10.13 -16.73
N GLN A 118 0.30 -9.39 -17.76
CA GLN A 118 1.49 -9.74 -18.55
C GLN A 118 2.81 -9.41 -17.83
N ILE A 119 2.78 -8.45 -16.91
CA ILE A 119 3.97 -7.97 -16.19
C ILE A 119 4.13 -8.70 -14.85
N MET A 120 3.01 -8.97 -14.16
CA MET A 120 2.96 -9.42 -12.78
C MET A 120 2.15 -10.72 -12.58
N GLY A 121 1.68 -11.36 -13.64
CA GLY A 121 0.90 -12.61 -13.60
C GLY A 121 1.70 -13.86 -13.98
#